data_AF-A0A7R9ZMQ6-F1
#
_entry.id   AF-A0A7R9ZMQ6-F1
#
_cell.length_a   1.000
_cell.length_b   1.000
_cell.length_c   1.000
_cell.angle_alpha   90.00
_cell.angle_beta   90.00
_cell.angle_gamma   90.00
#
_symmetry.space_group_name_H-M   'P 1'
#
loop_
_entity.id
_entity.type
_entity.pdbx_description
1 polymer ?
#
loop_
_entity_poly.entity_id
_entity_poly.type
_entity_poly.pdbx_seq_one_letter_code
_entity_poly.pdbx_strand_id
1 'polypeptide(L)'
;TKMIEVQSTHAKLPSATNLLQRPNPPPYDDSDIIKLSPDLITSENTVVTAYFRVASKFKPDKYTRWMSNMLSLQDAMIIFTSPDLVDQIQQMRQHARNRTVIVPLALQDLPIGKLHTADFWQTQLDRDPER
;
A
#
# COMPACT_ATOMS: atom_id res chain seq x y z
N THR A 1 -3.85 45.83 3.84
CA THR A 1 -3.32 44.47 3.62
C THR A 1 -4.43 43.60 3.08
N LYS A 2 -4.42 43.26 1.78
CA LYS A 2 -5.43 42.37 1.19
C LYS A 2 -5.14 40.94 1.65
N MET A 3 -6.08 40.34 2.38
CA MET A 3 -6.02 38.91 2.69
C MET A 3 -6.24 38.13 1.39
N ILE A 4 -5.24 37.35 1.01
CA ILE A 4 -5.34 36.40 -0.11
C ILE A 4 -6.07 35.19 0.45
N GLU A 5 -7.34 35.08 0.12
CA GLU A 5 -8.15 33.90 0.40
C GLU A 5 -7.66 32.76 -0.49
N VAL A 6 -6.80 31.90 0.06
CA VAL A 6 -6.37 30.67 -0.61
C VAL A 6 -7.57 29.72 -0.64
N GLN A 7 -8.31 29.73 -1.75
CA GLN A 7 -9.36 28.75 -1.99
C GLN A 7 -8.71 27.36 -2.01
N SER A 8 -8.88 26.61 -0.92
CA SER A 8 -8.57 25.18 -0.89
C SER A 8 -9.54 24.49 -1.83
N THR A 9 -9.10 24.22 -3.06
CA THR A 9 -9.78 23.31 -3.98
C THR A 9 -9.61 21.90 -3.43
N HIS A 10 -10.37 21.55 -2.37
CA HIS A 10 -10.54 20.17 -1.97
C HIS A 10 -11.31 19.48 -3.10
N ALA A 11 -10.56 18.94 -4.06
CA ALA A 11 -11.10 17.99 -5.02
C ALA A 11 -11.83 16.92 -4.22
N LYS A 12 -13.15 16.85 -4.42
CA LYS A 12 -14.01 15.92 -3.68
C LYS A 12 -13.49 14.52 -3.95
N LEU A 13 -12.96 13.85 -2.93
CA LEU A 13 -12.44 12.50 -3.07
C LEU A 13 -13.55 11.63 -3.68
N PRO A 14 -13.32 10.98 -4.83
CA PRO A 14 -14.30 10.06 -5.37
C PRO A 14 -14.61 8.98 -4.34
N SER A 15 -15.88 8.59 -4.22
CA SER A 15 -16.26 7.50 -3.32
C SER A 15 -15.50 6.23 -3.69
N ALA A 16 -15.28 5.33 -2.71
CA ALA A 16 -14.67 4.02 -2.97
C ALA A 16 -15.43 3.28 -4.09
N THR A 17 -16.76 3.38 -4.10
CA THR A 17 -17.62 2.85 -5.16
C THR A 17 -17.28 3.42 -6.53
N ASN A 18 -17.08 4.75 -6.64
CA ASN A 18 -16.73 5.40 -7.91
C ASN A 18 -15.29 5.09 -8.35
N LEU A 19 -14.38 4.80 -7.42
CA LEU A 19 -13.03 4.33 -7.72
C LEU A 19 -13.02 2.90 -8.27
N LEU A 20 -13.90 2.03 -7.74
CA LEU A 20 -14.07 0.64 -8.17
C LEU A 20 -14.85 0.50 -9.48
N GLN A 21 -15.72 1.46 -9.80
CA GLN A 21 -16.51 1.48 -11.05
C GLN A 21 -15.73 2.01 -12.27
N ARG A 22 -14.42 2.27 -12.15
CA ARG A 22 -13.65 2.74 -13.31
C ARG A 22 -13.58 1.65 -14.37
N PRO A 23 -13.74 1.99 -15.67
CA PRO A 23 -13.70 1.03 -16.78
C PRO A 23 -12.28 0.50 -17.08
N ASN A 24 -11.28 0.85 -16.26
CA ASN A 24 -9.90 0.48 -16.50
C ASN A 24 -9.55 -0.76 -15.67
N PRO A 25 -8.92 -1.78 -16.29
CA PRO A 25 -8.43 -2.94 -15.56
C PRO A 25 -7.47 -2.51 -14.43
N PRO A 26 -7.29 -3.34 -13.39
CA PRO A 26 -6.28 -3.09 -12.38
C PRO A 26 -4.91 -2.86 -13.05
N PRO A 27 -4.01 -2.04 -12.45
CA PRO A 27 -2.72 -1.72 -13.03
C PRO A 27 -1.71 -2.90 -12.97
N TYR A 28 -2.20 -4.12 -12.78
CA TYR A 28 -1.45 -5.37 -12.70
C TYR A 28 -2.25 -6.47 -13.40
N ASP A 29 -1.54 -7.42 -13.99
CA ASP A 29 -2.13 -8.63 -14.57
C ASP A 29 -2.09 -9.78 -13.55
N ASP A 30 -2.92 -10.80 -13.75
CA ASP A 30 -2.88 -12.01 -12.93
C ASP A 30 -1.52 -12.71 -13.03
N SER A 31 -0.77 -12.52 -14.14
CA SER A 31 0.60 -13.01 -14.29
C SER A 31 1.60 -12.37 -13.32
N ASP A 32 1.31 -11.17 -12.81
CA ASP A 32 2.17 -10.46 -11.87
C ASP A 32 2.01 -10.99 -10.44
N ILE A 33 0.96 -11.78 -10.18
CA ILE A 33 0.63 -12.30 -8.86
C ILE A 33 1.62 -13.39 -8.45
N ILE A 34 2.36 -13.14 -7.37
CA ILE A 34 3.35 -14.07 -6.83
C ILE A 34 2.70 -14.93 -5.75
N LYS A 35 2.55 -16.23 -6.05
CA LYS A 35 2.16 -17.26 -5.08
C LYS A 35 3.42 -17.80 -4.41
N LEU A 36 3.52 -17.74 -3.08
CA LEU A 36 4.74 -18.19 -2.38
C LEU A 36 4.86 -19.72 -2.29
N SER A 37 3.78 -20.42 -2.63
CA SER A 37 3.66 -21.88 -2.71
C SER A 37 2.79 -22.24 -3.92
N PRO A 38 3.09 -23.33 -4.65
CA PRO A 38 2.20 -23.86 -5.67
C PRO A 38 0.87 -24.33 -5.06
N ASP A 39 0.93 -24.91 -3.85
CA ASP A 39 -0.23 -25.43 -3.12
C ASP A 39 -0.73 -24.37 -2.13
N LEU A 40 -1.53 -23.43 -2.63
CA LEU A 40 -2.18 -22.44 -1.78
C LEU A 40 -3.37 -23.08 -1.05
N ILE A 41 -3.44 -22.86 0.26
CA ILE A 41 -4.60 -23.24 1.06
C ILE A 41 -5.64 -22.11 1.04
N THR A 42 -6.91 -22.51 1.01
CA THR A 42 -8.04 -21.60 1.19
C THR A 42 -8.32 -21.40 2.66
N SER A 43 -8.72 -20.19 3.04
CA SER A 43 -9.12 -19.83 4.39
C SER A 43 -10.46 -19.11 4.35
N GLU A 44 -11.30 -19.30 5.37
CA GLU A 44 -12.57 -18.57 5.50
C GLU A 44 -12.34 -17.06 5.61
N ASN A 45 -11.22 -16.67 6.22
CA ASN A 45 -10.83 -15.28 6.42
C ASN A 45 -9.46 -15.01 5.81
N THR A 46 -9.31 -13.88 5.14
CA THR A 46 -8.05 -13.44 4.52
C THR A 46 -7.77 -11.99 4.89
N VAL A 47 -6.56 -11.74 5.38
CA VAL A 47 -6.07 -10.38 5.62
C VAL A 47 -5.59 -9.80 4.30
N VAL A 48 -6.16 -8.67 3.91
CA VAL A 48 -5.71 -7.90 2.74
C VAL A 48 -5.00 -6.66 3.24
N THR A 49 -3.72 -6.50 2.87
CA THR A 49 -2.90 -5.37 3.33
C THR A 49 -2.03 -4.83 2.21
N ALA A 50 -1.53 -3.61 2.41
CA ALA A 50 -0.64 -2.96 1.48
C ALA A 50 0.53 -2.31 2.20
N TYR A 51 1.74 -2.58 1.72
CA TYR A 51 2.99 -2.03 2.25
C TYR A 51 3.79 -1.36 1.15
N PHE A 52 3.93 -0.03 1.24
CA PHE A 52 4.73 0.77 0.33
C PHE A 52 5.71 1.62 1.12
N ARG A 53 6.94 1.79 0.61
CA ARG A 53 7.85 2.80 1.15
C ARG A 53 7.33 4.18 0.75
N VAL A 54 7.02 4.99 1.75
CA VAL A 54 6.70 6.41 1.59
C VAL A 54 7.71 7.23 2.37
N ALA A 55 8.06 8.41 1.85
CA ALA A 55 8.88 9.36 2.58
C ALA A 55 8.18 9.69 3.90
N SER A 56 8.87 9.46 5.02
CA SER A 56 8.35 9.67 6.36
C SER A 56 9.41 10.30 7.25
N LYS A 57 8.95 11.00 8.29
CA LYS A 57 9.80 11.60 9.34
C LYS A 57 10.48 10.54 10.21
N PHE A 58 9.97 9.32 10.26
CA PHE A 58 10.58 8.24 11.03
C PHE A 58 11.65 7.49 10.25
N LYS A 59 12.70 7.07 10.97
CA LYS A 59 13.73 6.19 10.43
C LYS A 59 13.10 4.89 9.88
N PRO A 60 13.59 4.36 8.74
CA PRO A 60 13.08 3.13 8.13
C PRO A 60 12.93 1.94 9.10
N ASP A 61 13.79 1.84 10.12
CA ASP A 61 13.81 0.74 11.09
C ASP A 61 12.50 0.57 11.88
N LYS A 62 11.78 1.67 12.19
CA LYS A 62 10.49 1.57 12.89
C LYS A 62 9.43 0.90 12.00
N TYR A 63 9.41 1.26 10.72
CA TYR A 63 8.49 0.66 9.75
C TYR A 63 8.80 -0.81 9.51
N THR A 64 10.08 -1.18 9.46
CA THR A 64 10.49 -2.59 9.38
C THR A 64 9.96 -3.39 10.57
N ARG A 65 9.99 -2.82 11.79
CA ARG A 65 9.46 -3.50 12.98
C ARG A 65 7.94 -3.68 12.92
N TRP A 66 7.20 -2.64 12.52
CA TRP A 66 5.74 -2.75 12.35
C TRP A 66 5.36 -3.73 11.26
N MET A 67 6.07 -3.72 10.14
CA MET A 67 5.90 -4.69 9.06
C MET A 67 6.18 -6.11 9.56
N SER A 68 7.30 -6.33 10.26
CA SER A 68 7.63 -7.65 10.84
C SER A 68 6.54 -8.15 11.80
N ASN A 69 5.95 -7.29 12.61
CA ASN A 69 4.87 -7.68 13.52
C ASN A 69 3.63 -8.14 12.72
N MET A 70 3.18 -7.34 11.76
CA MET A 70 2.00 -7.68 10.95
C MET A 70 2.21 -8.95 10.12
N LEU A 71 3.40 -9.12 9.54
CA LEU A 71 3.72 -10.27 8.69
C LEU A 71 3.98 -11.55 9.50
N SER A 72 4.19 -11.47 10.81
CA SER A 72 4.33 -12.64 11.69
C SER A 72 3.01 -13.39 11.94
N LEU A 73 1.87 -12.79 11.58
CA LEU A 73 0.56 -13.44 11.66
C LEU A 73 0.55 -14.75 10.88
N GLN A 74 -0.26 -15.70 11.35
CA GLN A 74 -0.43 -17.00 10.72
C GLN A 74 -1.56 -17.02 9.69
N ASP A 75 -2.32 -15.94 9.56
CA ASP A 75 -3.49 -15.87 8.69
C ASP A 75 -3.13 -15.93 7.21
N ALA A 76 -4.11 -16.34 6.39
CA ALA A 76 -4.03 -16.17 4.94
C ALA A 76 -3.93 -14.68 4.63
N MET A 77 -3.01 -14.31 3.75
CA MET A 77 -2.71 -12.90 3.50
C MET A 77 -2.48 -12.61 2.01
N ILE A 78 -3.09 -11.52 1.55
CA ILE A 78 -2.80 -10.90 0.26
C ILE A 78 -2.09 -9.58 0.55
N ILE A 79 -0.87 -9.44 0.02
CA ILE A 79 0.01 -8.30 0.30
C ILE A 79 0.29 -7.55 -0.99
N PHE A 80 -0.21 -6.33 -1.07
CA PHE A 80 0.08 -5.37 -2.13
C PHE A 80 1.36 -4.61 -1.78
N THR A 81 2.38 -4.62 -2.64
CA THR A 81 3.67 -4.00 -2.28
C THR A 81 4.51 -3.55 -3.48
N SER A 82 5.46 -2.65 -3.25
CA SER A 82 6.44 -2.27 -4.27
C SER A 82 7.35 -3.45 -4.64
N PRO A 83 7.78 -3.58 -5.90
CA PRO A 83 8.68 -4.66 -6.34
C PRO A 83 9.96 -4.81 -5.50
N ASP A 84 10.53 -3.71 -4.99
CA ASP A 84 11.74 -3.72 -4.16
C ASP A 84 11.55 -4.36 -2.77
N LEU A 85 10.31 -4.51 -2.31
CA LEU A 85 9.98 -5.10 -1.01
C LEU A 85 9.62 -6.58 -1.08
N VAL A 86 9.43 -7.13 -2.29
CA VAL A 86 8.95 -8.49 -2.50
C VAL A 86 9.82 -9.50 -1.76
N ASP A 87 11.13 -9.50 -1.98
CA ASP A 87 12.05 -10.47 -1.36
C ASP A 87 12.04 -10.38 0.17
N GLN A 88 11.99 -9.17 0.71
CA GLN A 88 11.92 -8.94 2.15
C GLN A 88 10.63 -9.53 2.74
N ILE A 89 9.49 -9.32 2.08
CA ILE A 89 8.19 -9.84 2.51
C ILE A 89 8.15 -11.37 2.38
N GLN A 90 8.71 -11.93 1.30
CA GLN A 90 8.85 -13.37 1.13
C GLN A 90 9.63 -14.00 2.28
N GLN A 91 10.73 -13.37 2.70
CA GLN A 91 11.53 -13.82 3.83
C GLN A 91 10.74 -13.74 5.15
N MET A 92 10.04 -12.63 5.40
CA MET A 92 9.25 -12.44 6.61
C MET A 92 8.03 -13.38 6.72
N ARG A 93 7.51 -13.86 5.59
CA ARG A 93 6.36 -14.79 5.52
C ARG A 93 6.77 -16.24 5.25
N GLN A 94 8.04 -16.60 5.44
CA GLN A 94 8.52 -17.98 5.21
C GLN A 94 7.70 -19.04 5.97
N HIS A 95 7.21 -18.73 7.16
CA HIS A 95 6.37 -19.63 7.96
C HIS A 95 4.96 -19.86 7.40
N ALA A 96 4.46 -18.96 6.55
CA ALA A 96 3.09 -18.97 6.04
C ALA A 96 3.02 -18.91 4.50
N ARG A 97 4.03 -19.45 3.81
CA ARG A 97 4.13 -19.43 2.34
C ARG A 97 2.91 -20.04 1.65
N ASN A 98 2.37 -21.13 2.19
CA ASN A 98 1.22 -21.83 1.63
C ASN A 98 -0.10 -21.04 1.69
N ARG A 99 -0.11 -19.86 2.28
CA ARG A 99 -1.31 -18.99 2.41
C ARG A 99 -0.96 -17.52 2.22
N THR A 100 0.10 -17.24 1.48
CA THR A 100 0.52 -15.87 1.17
C THR A 100 0.53 -15.67 -0.33
N VAL A 101 -0.11 -14.58 -0.75
CA VAL A 101 -0.04 -14.06 -2.11
C VAL A 101 0.53 -12.65 -2.03
N ILE A 102 1.51 -12.37 -2.89
CA ILE A 102 2.09 -11.03 -3.04
C ILE A 102 1.67 -10.49 -4.40
N VAL A 103 1.17 -9.26 -4.43
CA VAL A 103 0.86 -8.53 -5.66
C VAL A 103 1.84 -7.37 -5.76
N PRO A 104 2.87 -7.46 -6.61
CA PRO A 104 3.81 -6.37 -6.86
C PRO A 104 3.11 -5.27 -7.67
N LEU A 105 3.18 -4.03 -7.20
CA LEU A 105 2.71 -2.85 -7.91
C LEU A 105 3.40 -1.61 -7.37
N ALA A 106 3.48 -0.54 -8.15
CA ALA A 106 4.02 0.70 -7.63
C ALA A 106 2.92 1.59 -7.03
N LEU A 107 3.25 2.33 -5.96
CA LEU A 107 2.30 3.22 -5.29
C LEU A 107 1.73 4.28 -6.25
N GLN A 108 2.54 4.78 -7.17
CA GLN A 108 2.14 5.74 -8.19
C GLN A 108 1.11 5.19 -9.19
N ASP A 109 1.02 3.86 -9.33
CA ASP A 109 0.08 3.23 -10.25
C ASP A 109 -1.32 3.08 -9.63
N LEU A 110 -1.39 3.13 -8.30
CA LEU A 110 -2.63 3.11 -7.55
C LEU A 110 -3.45 4.40 -7.75
N PRO A 111 -4.80 4.31 -7.72
CA PRO A 111 -5.65 5.48 -7.81
C PRO A 111 -5.31 6.58 -6.80
N ILE A 112 -4.88 6.21 -5.59
CA ILE A 112 -4.49 7.16 -4.53
C ILE A 112 -3.19 7.89 -4.85
N GLY A 113 -2.22 7.22 -5.50
CA GLY A 113 -0.99 7.84 -5.96
C GLY A 113 -1.21 8.80 -7.12
N LYS A 114 -2.24 8.55 -7.95
CA LYS A 114 -2.64 9.43 -9.06
C LYS A 114 -3.53 10.61 -8.63
N LEU A 115 -4.24 10.47 -7.51
CA LEU A 115 -5.21 11.47 -7.04
C LEU A 115 -4.55 12.72 -6.46
N HIS A 116 -3.35 12.56 -5.90
CA HIS A 116 -2.63 13.63 -5.21
C HIS A 116 -1.19 13.74 -5.71
N THR A 117 -0.71 14.98 -5.89
CA THR A 117 0.65 15.26 -6.34
C THR A 117 1.67 14.95 -5.23
N ALA A 118 2.95 14.80 -5.60
CA ALA A 118 4.03 14.69 -4.63
C ALA A 118 4.05 15.88 -3.65
N ASP A 119 3.80 17.10 -4.17
CA ASP A 119 3.74 18.32 -3.36
C ASP A 119 2.60 18.29 -2.33
N PHE A 120 1.45 17.68 -2.68
CA PHE A 120 0.36 17.50 -1.72
C PHE A 120 0.82 16.63 -0.55
N TRP A 121 1.46 15.48 -0.84
CA TRP A 121 1.96 14.58 0.20
C TRP A 121 3.06 15.22 1.03
N GLN A 122 3.96 16.00 0.42
CA GLN A 122 4.96 16.77 1.13
C GLN A 122 4.31 17.81 2.06
N THR A 123 3.29 18.51 1.58
CA THR A 123 2.54 19.47 2.42
C THR A 123 1.85 18.77 3.60
N GLN A 124 1.30 17.56 3.41
CA GLN A 124 0.76 16.78 4.53
C GLN A 124 1.85 16.40 5.53
N LEU A 125 3.00 15.94 5.03
CA LEU A 125 4.15 15.61 5.86
C LEU A 125 4.60 16.82 6.67
N ASP A 126 4.70 18.00 6.07
CA ASP A 126 5.16 19.23 6.74
C ASP A 126 4.20 19.72 7.84
N ARG A 127 2.90 19.43 7.71
CA ARG A 127 1.87 19.80 8.71
C ARG A 127 1.92 18.99 9.99
N ASP A 128 2.51 17.80 9.96
CA ASP A 128 2.58 16.92 11.12
C ASP A 128 3.57 17.48 12.17
N PRO A 129 3.13 17.92 13.36
CA PRO A 129 3.96 18.70 14.27
C PRO A 129 4.97 17.89 15.09
N GLU A 130 5.26 16.62 14.76
CA GLU A 130 6.15 15.75 15.53
C GLU A 130 7.47 16.43 15.91
N ARG A 131 7.51 16.93 17.14
CA ARG A 131 8.64 17.49 17.89
C ARG A 131 8.76 16.72 19.19
#